data_AF-K5WET8-F1
#
_entry.id   AF-K5WET8-F1
#
_cell.length_a   1.000
_cell.length_b   1.000
_cell.length_c   1.000
_cell.angle_alpha   90.00
_cell.angle_beta   90.00
_cell.angle_gamma   90.00
#
_symmetry.space_group_name_H-M   'P 1'
#
loop_
_entity.id
_entity.type
_entity.pdbx_description
1 polymer ?
#
loop_
_entity_poly.entity_id
_entity_poly.type
_entity_poly.pdbx_seq_one_letter_code
_entity_poly.pdbx_strand_id
1 'polypeptide(L)'
;ELSPQDMDILLSYAYRVRTQLTKEDFEMLPFAYRAIPQLSGNATDSRAAFLSGLDPILYHCCPKSCVCYVGPYAELQSCPTCGTSRYNARERPRKIFTYIPLTPRLVGLHRNPEIAKKLQYRSDYNISAARHTVNDVFDGSHYRSLR
;
A
#
# COMPACT_ATOMS: atom_id res chain seq x y z
N GLU A 1 -17.74 2.75 15.02
CA GLU A 1 -18.27 3.53 13.88
C GLU A 1 -17.40 4.76 13.70
N LEU A 2 -17.31 5.31 12.47
CA LEU A 2 -16.51 6.52 12.20
C LEU A 2 -17.21 7.74 12.78
N SER A 3 -16.47 8.60 13.48
CA SER A 3 -17.04 9.88 13.93
C SER A 3 -17.24 10.85 12.76
N PRO A 4 -18.12 11.86 12.88
CA PRO A 4 -18.22 12.92 11.86
C PRO A 4 -16.88 13.60 11.57
N GLN A 5 -16.07 13.82 12.61
CA GLN A 5 -14.73 14.38 12.48
C GLN A 5 -13.78 13.45 11.69
N ASP A 6 -13.87 12.13 11.89
CA ASP A 6 -13.09 11.18 11.10
C ASP A 6 -13.47 11.23 9.62
N MET A 7 -14.76 11.38 9.32
CA MET A 7 -15.24 11.51 7.94
C MET A 7 -14.69 12.77 7.28
N ASP A 8 -14.71 13.91 7.96
CA ASP A 8 -14.14 15.17 7.45
C ASP A 8 -12.64 15.02 7.15
N ILE A 9 -11.88 14.44 8.08
CA ILE A 9 -10.45 14.19 7.91
C ILE A 9 -10.19 13.27 6.70
N LEU A 10 -10.97 12.20 6.55
CA LEU A 10 -10.83 11.26 5.43
C LEU A 10 -11.17 11.92 4.09
N LEU A 11 -12.19 12.78 4.05
CA LEU A 11 -12.53 13.55 2.85
C LEU A 11 -11.42 14.53 2.47
N SER A 12 -10.85 15.24 3.44
CA SER A 12 -9.74 16.15 3.19
C SER A 12 -8.47 15.41 2.77
N TYR A 13 -8.17 14.26 3.38
CA TYR A 13 -7.09 13.36 2.94
C TYR A 13 -7.30 12.92 1.49
N ALA A 14 -8.51 12.44 1.16
CA ALA A 14 -8.84 11.97 -0.18
C ALA A 14 -8.76 13.11 -1.20
N TYR A 15 -9.24 14.31 -0.87
CA TYR A 15 -9.09 15.49 -1.71
C TYR A 15 -7.62 15.74 -2.03
N ARG A 16 -6.78 15.89 -1.01
CA ARG A 16 -5.34 16.15 -1.17
C ARG A 16 -4.64 15.11 -2.04
N VAL A 17 -4.89 13.82 -1.78
CA VAL A 17 -4.27 12.73 -2.55
C VAL A 17 -4.74 12.72 -4.01
N ARG A 18 -6.04 12.96 -4.26
CA ARG A 18 -6.60 12.94 -5.62
C ARG A 18 -6.17 14.15 -6.45
N THR A 19 -6.01 15.31 -5.82
CA THR A 19 -5.52 16.53 -6.47
C THR A 19 -4.00 16.62 -6.49
N GLN A 20 -3.31 15.70 -5.83
CA GLN A 20 -1.85 15.65 -5.72
C GLN A 20 -1.25 16.93 -5.11
N LEU A 21 -1.99 17.57 -4.19
CA LEU A 21 -1.49 18.73 -3.48
C LEU A 21 -0.31 18.35 -2.58
N THR A 22 0.67 19.24 -2.53
CA THR A 22 1.75 19.16 -1.54
C THR A 22 1.18 19.35 -0.14
N LYS A 23 1.96 18.99 0.89
CA LYS A 23 1.51 19.21 2.27
C LYS A 23 1.39 20.70 2.55
N GLU A 24 2.34 21.46 2.03
CA GLU A 24 2.40 22.90 2.12
C GLU A 24 1.15 23.54 1.49
N ASP A 25 0.81 23.18 0.24
CA ASP A 25 -0.38 23.73 -0.43
C ASP A 25 -1.69 23.35 0.28
N PHE A 26 -1.75 22.14 0.83
CA PHE A 26 -2.91 21.68 1.59
C PHE A 26 -3.09 22.46 2.90
N GLU A 27 -2.00 22.73 3.62
CA GLU A 27 -1.99 23.54 4.83
C GLU A 27 -2.27 25.02 4.53
N MET A 28 -2.15 25.45 3.27
CA MET A 28 -2.54 26.80 2.83
C MET A 28 -4.05 26.96 2.56
N LEU A 29 -4.82 25.86 2.46
CA LEU A 29 -6.27 25.93 2.17
C LEU A 29 -7.08 26.80 3.15
N PRO A 30 -6.84 26.77 4.47
CA PRO A 30 -7.57 27.62 5.41
C PRO A 30 -7.37 29.13 5.18
N PHE A 31 -6.28 29.54 4.53
CA PHE A 31 -6.05 30.95 4.17
C PHE A 31 -6.94 31.41 3.01
N ALA A 32 -7.22 30.51 2.05
CA ALA A 32 -8.11 30.77 0.93
C ALA A 32 -9.59 30.63 1.32
N TYR A 33 -9.91 29.71 2.23
CA TYR A 33 -11.27 29.38 2.63
C TYR A 33 -11.39 29.27 4.16
N ARG A 34 -11.86 30.36 4.81
CA ARG A 34 -11.99 30.45 6.27
C ARG A 34 -12.98 29.47 6.91
N ALA A 35 -13.85 28.85 6.10
CA ALA A 35 -14.80 27.84 6.57
C ALA A 35 -14.19 26.44 6.73
N ILE A 36 -12.95 26.23 6.24
CA ILE A 36 -12.25 24.95 6.36
C ILE A 36 -11.56 24.88 7.73
N PRO A 37 -11.77 23.81 8.52
CA PRO A 37 -11.06 23.64 9.78
C PRO A 37 -9.55 23.64 9.57
N GLN A 38 -8.79 24.07 10.58
CA GLN A 38 -7.33 24.00 10.56
C GLN A 38 -6.91 22.53 10.48
N LEU A 39 -6.51 22.07 9.31
CA LEU A 39 -6.11 20.70 9.04
C LEU A 39 -4.60 20.69 8.80
N SER A 40 -3.85 19.99 9.66
CA SER A 40 -2.44 19.70 9.37
C SER A 40 -2.36 18.50 8.43
N GLY A 41 -1.47 18.57 7.43
CA GLY A 41 -1.20 17.44 6.54
C GLY A 41 -0.71 16.21 7.29
N ASN A 42 0.15 16.41 8.30
CA ASN A 42 0.68 15.31 9.11
C ASN A 42 -0.37 14.67 10.03
N ALA A 43 -1.23 15.48 10.65
CA ALA A 43 -2.33 14.97 11.49
C ALA A 43 -3.34 14.18 10.64
N THR A 44 -3.66 14.71 9.46
CA THR A 44 -4.54 14.07 8.47
C THR A 44 -3.97 12.72 8.01
N ASP A 45 -2.69 12.68 7.64
CA ASP A 45 -1.98 11.45 7.26
C ASP A 45 -1.99 10.41 8.39
N SER A 46 -1.64 10.84 9.60
CA SER A 46 -1.54 9.95 10.76
C SER A 46 -2.90 9.36 11.12
N ARG A 47 -3.97 10.17 11.07
CA ARG A 47 -5.32 9.71 11.34
C ARG A 47 -5.84 8.79 10.25
N ALA A 48 -5.59 9.10 8.98
CA ALA A 48 -5.95 8.23 7.86
C ALA A 48 -5.22 6.87 7.94
N ALA A 49 -3.93 6.88 8.27
CA ALA A 49 -3.16 5.65 8.50
C ALA A 49 -3.75 4.82 9.64
N PHE A 50 -4.03 5.44 10.79
CA PHE A 50 -4.68 4.78 11.93
C PHE A 50 -6.04 4.15 11.56
N LEU A 51 -6.91 4.92 10.89
CA LEU A 51 -8.24 4.45 10.48
C LEU A 51 -8.21 3.36 9.42
N SER A 52 -7.15 3.29 8.61
CA SER A 52 -6.97 2.22 7.62
C SER A 52 -6.76 0.85 8.26
N GLY A 53 -6.30 0.78 9.51
CA GLY A 53 -5.92 -0.46 10.18
C GLY A 53 -4.73 -1.18 9.54
N LEU A 54 -3.98 -0.49 8.67
CA LEU A 54 -2.76 -1.00 8.05
C LEU A 54 -1.56 -0.57 8.88
N ASP A 55 -0.85 -1.55 9.45
CA ASP A 55 0.40 -1.33 10.17
C ASP A 55 1.59 -1.84 9.33
N PRO A 56 2.41 -0.94 8.74
CA PRO A 56 3.54 -1.35 7.91
C PRO A 56 4.68 -1.96 8.73
N ILE A 57 5.25 -3.05 8.22
CA ILE A 57 6.42 -3.71 8.80
C ILE A 57 7.66 -3.27 8.03
N LEU A 58 8.70 -2.85 8.75
CA LEU A 58 9.97 -2.43 8.16
C LEU A 58 10.97 -3.58 8.15
N TYR A 59 11.42 -3.97 6.96
CA TYR A 59 12.45 -4.98 6.78
C TYR A 59 13.77 -4.38 6.34
N HIS A 60 14.87 -4.77 6.99
CA HIS A 60 16.20 -4.37 6.55
C HIS A 60 16.59 -5.20 5.33
N CYS A 61 17.16 -4.57 4.32
CA CYS A 61 17.60 -5.24 3.11
C CYS A 61 19.07 -4.91 2.80
N CYS A 62 19.73 -5.80 2.06
CA CYS A 62 21.01 -5.48 1.46
C CYS A 62 20.84 -4.28 0.52
N PRO A 63 21.76 -3.29 0.51
CA PRO A 63 21.70 -2.18 -0.44
C PRO A 63 21.62 -2.61 -1.91
N LYS A 64 22.28 -3.73 -2.25
CA LYS A 64 22.26 -4.36 -3.58
C LYS A 64 21.07 -5.32 -3.79
N SER A 65 20.09 -5.33 -2.87
CA SER A 65 18.90 -6.19 -2.91
C SER A 65 19.15 -7.70 -2.91
N CYS A 66 20.35 -8.18 -2.56
CA CYS A 66 20.66 -9.62 -2.59
C CYS A 66 19.85 -10.43 -1.57
N VAL A 67 19.65 -9.87 -0.37
CA VAL A 67 18.95 -10.54 0.74
C VAL A 67 18.10 -9.54 1.53
N CYS A 68 17.07 -10.07 2.18
CA CYS A 68 16.34 -9.43 3.26
C CYS A 68 16.82 -10.01 4.60
N TYR A 69 17.12 -9.16 5.59
CA TYR A 69 17.66 -9.56 6.89
C TYR A 69 16.52 -9.98 7.83
N VAL A 70 15.93 -11.13 7.52
CA VAL A 70 14.84 -11.79 8.28
C VAL A 70 15.15 -13.28 8.46
N GLY A 71 14.50 -13.91 9.43
CA GLY A 71 14.66 -15.36 9.68
C GLY A 71 16.14 -15.75 9.84
N PRO A 72 16.69 -16.67 9.02
CA PRO A 72 18.09 -17.09 9.11
C PRO A 72 19.12 -15.96 8.95
N TYR A 73 18.74 -14.85 8.33
CA TYR A 73 19.63 -13.70 8.11
C TYR A 73 19.41 -12.56 9.11
N ALA A 74 18.54 -12.73 10.11
CA ALA A 74 18.12 -11.66 11.02
C ALA A 74 19.29 -11.02 11.79
N GLU A 75 20.26 -11.84 12.23
CA GLU A 75 21.41 -11.38 13.03
C GLU A 75 22.63 -10.96 12.19
N LEU A 76 22.57 -11.13 10.86
CA LEU A 76 23.70 -10.79 10.00
C LEU A 76 23.90 -9.28 9.90
N GLN A 77 25.16 -8.87 10.03
CA GLN A 77 25.62 -7.48 9.92
C GLN A 77 26.11 -7.14 8.51
N SER A 78 26.46 -8.17 7.72
CA SER A 78 26.94 -8.04 6.34
C SER A 78 26.22 -9.02 5.44
N CYS A 79 26.03 -8.65 4.18
CA CYS A 79 25.35 -9.49 3.22
C CYS A 79 26.21 -10.73 2.91
N PRO A 80 25.67 -11.96 3.05
CA PRO A 80 26.43 -13.18 2.78
C PRO A 80 26.77 -13.35 1.29
N THR A 81 26.04 -12.69 0.39
CA THR A 81 26.23 -12.79 -1.06
C THR A 81 27.26 -11.79 -1.59
N CYS A 82 27.22 -10.54 -1.12
CA CYS A 82 28.01 -9.45 -1.73
C CYS A 82 28.93 -8.72 -0.74
N GLY A 83 29.03 -9.21 0.50
CA GLY A 83 29.89 -8.66 1.57
C GLY A 83 29.53 -7.25 2.05
N THR A 84 28.48 -6.64 1.49
CA THR A 84 28.13 -5.25 1.79
C THR A 84 27.51 -5.16 3.18
N SER A 85 28.00 -4.23 3.99
CA SER A 85 27.44 -3.97 5.32
C SER A 85 25.96 -3.60 5.26
N ARG A 86 25.18 -4.16 6.19
CA ARG A 86 23.76 -3.86 6.43
C ARG A 86 23.55 -2.43 6.93
N TYR A 87 24.47 -1.95 7.78
CA TYR A 87 24.35 -0.68 8.48
C TYR A 87 25.34 0.36 7.94
N ASN A 88 25.00 1.65 8.10
CA ASN A 88 25.92 2.76 7.83
C ASN A 88 26.75 3.10 9.09
N ALA A 89 27.59 4.12 9.00
CA ALA A 89 28.43 4.58 10.11
C ALA A 89 27.65 5.11 11.34
N ARG A 90 26.33 5.32 11.21
CA ARG A 90 25.43 5.72 12.30
C ARG A 90 24.56 4.55 12.79
N GLU A 91 24.97 3.31 12.49
CA GLU A 91 24.26 2.08 12.84
C GLU A 91 22.80 2.02 12.32
N ARG A 92 22.49 2.78 11.27
CA ARG A 92 21.17 2.74 10.62
C ARG A 92 21.19 1.79 9.43
N PRO A 93 20.13 0.98 9.23
CA PRO A 93 20.04 0.11 8.07
C PRO A 93 20.15 0.94 6.79
N ARG A 94 20.99 0.50 5.87
CA ARG A 94 21.26 1.23 4.62
C ARG A 94 20.12 1.14 3.62
N LYS A 95 19.27 0.12 3.73
CA LYS A 95 18.07 -0.05 2.91
C LYS A 95 16.97 -0.68 3.75
N ILE A 96 15.78 -0.09 3.66
CA ILE A 96 14.57 -0.57 4.31
C ILE A 96 13.54 -0.86 3.21
N PHE A 97 12.86 -2.00 3.31
CA PHE A 97 11.66 -2.32 2.56
C PHE A 97 10.45 -2.22 3.48
N THR A 98 9.51 -1.35 3.14
CA THR A 98 8.25 -1.19 3.87
C THR A 98 7.24 -2.19 3.34
N TYR A 99 6.93 -3.21 4.13
CA TYR A 99 5.92 -4.22 3.80
C TYR A 99 4.58 -3.84 4.41
N ILE A 100 3.53 -3.79 3.60
CA ILE A 100 2.15 -3.65 4.11
C ILE A 100 1.55 -5.07 4.19
N PRO A 101 1.22 -5.56 5.40
CA PRO A 101 0.77 -6.94 5.59
C PRO A 101 -0.41 -7.32 4.70
N LEU A 102 -0.34 -8.51 4.09
CA LEU A 102 -1.33 -8.96 3.11
C LEU A 102 -2.70 -9.21 3.76
N THR A 103 -2.74 -9.87 4.91
CA THR A 103 -3.98 -10.25 5.59
C THR A 103 -4.93 -9.07 5.87
N PRO A 104 -4.51 -7.99 6.56
CA PRO A 104 -5.42 -6.85 6.81
C PRO A 104 -5.89 -6.17 5.52
N ARG A 105 -5.05 -6.16 4.47
CA ARG A 105 -5.45 -5.68 3.14
C ARG A 105 -6.57 -6.52 2.55
N LEU A 106 -6.42 -7.85 2.55
CA LEU A 106 -7.44 -8.77 2.04
C LEU A 106 -8.74 -8.67 2.83
N VAL A 107 -8.67 -8.57 4.16
CA VAL A 107 -9.84 -8.34 5.02
C VAL A 107 -10.53 -7.02 4.64
N GLY A 108 -9.77 -5.94 4.50
CA GLY A 108 -10.32 -4.63 4.09
C GLY A 108 -11.00 -4.69 2.72
N LEU A 109 -10.39 -5.35 1.73
CA LEU A 109 -10.96 -5.51 0.39
C LEU A 109 -12.28 -6.31 0.40
N HIS A 110 -12.37 -7.39 1.18
CA HIS A 110 -13.59 -8.21 1.27
C HIS A 110 -14.69 -7.58 2.12
N ARG A 111 -14.36 -6.64 3.03
CA ARG A 111 -15.35 -5.89 3.81
C ARG A 111 -16.11 -4.87 2.98
N ASN A 112 -15.55 -4.39 1.87
CA ASN A 112 -16.23 -3.48 0.95
C ASN A 112 -17.03 -4.30 -0.08
N PRO A 113 -18.38 -4.23 -0.11
CA PRO A 113 -19.19 -5.06 -0.99
C PRO A 113 -18.91 -4.84 -2.49
N GLU A 114 -18.64 -3.60 -2.90
CA GLU A 114 -18.36 -3.27 -4.30
C GLU A 114 -17.01 -3.85 -4.75
N ILE A 115 -15.99 -3.75 -3.88
CA ILE A 115 -14.67 -4.32 -4.15
C ILE A 115 -14.71 -5.84 -4.09
N ALA A 116 -15.41 -6.42 -3.11
CA ALA A 116 -15.61 -7.87 -3.00
C ALA A 116 -16.23 -8.44 -4.29
N LYS A 117 -17.23 -7.77 -4.86
CA LYS A 117 -17.79 -8.14 -6.17
C LYS A 117 -16.77 -8.07 -7.29
N LYS A 118 -15.94 -7.03 -7.34
CA LYS A 118 -14.86 -6.91 -8.35
C LYS A 118 -13.79 -8.00 -8.20
N LEU A 119 -13.50 -8.46 -6.98
CA LEU A 119 -12.55 -9.54 -6.73
C LEU A 119 -13.03 -10.90 -7.29
N GLN A 120 -14.31 -11.06 -7.59
CA GLN A 120 -14.87 -12.25 -8.24
C GLN A 120 -14.63 -12.27 -9.75
N TYR A 121 -13.99 -11.24 -10.32
CA TYR A 121 -13.72 -11.10 -11.75
C TYR A 121 -13.26 -12.39 -12.44
N ARG A 122 -12.27 -13.10 -11.86
CA ARG A 122 -11.76 -14.36 -12.43
C ARG A 122 -12.80 -15.48 -12.44
N SER A 123 -13.58 -15.58 -11.37
CA SER A 123 -14.62 -16.61 -11.20
C SER A 123 -15.79 -16.37 -12.16
N ASP A 124 -16.15 -15.11 -12.34
CA ASP A 124 -17.28 -14.70 -13.19
C ASP A 124 -16.89 -14.56 -14.67
N TYR A 125 -15.59 -14.63 -14.97
CA TYR A 125 -15.09 -14.50 -16.34
C TYR A 125 -15.54 -15.70 -17.19
N ASN A 126 -16.49 -15.45 -18.09
CA ASN A 126 -16.90 -16.41 -19.10
C ASN A 126 -15.88 -16.44 -20.23
N ILE A 127 -15.15 -17.55 -20.34
CA ILE A 127 -14.23 -17.81 -21.44
C ILE A 127 -15.04 -17.77 -22.74
N SER A 128 -14.84 -16.74 -23.57
CA SER A 128 -15.57 -16.63 -24.82
C SER A 128 -15.10 -17.74 -25.78
N ALA A 129 -16.07 -18.41 -26.42
CA ALA A 129 -15.83 -19.59 -27.26
C ALA A 129 -15.16 -19.26 -28.62
N ALA A 130 -14.76 -18.01 -28.86
CA ALA A 130 -14.07 -17.62 -30.07
C ALA A 130 -12.65 -18.21 -30.05
N ARG A 131 -12.47 -19.35 -30.73
CA ARG A 131 -11.24 -20.19 -30.71
C ARG A 131 -9.93 -19.50 -31.07
N HIS A 132 -9.95 -18.20 -31.44
CA HIS A 132 -8.80 -17.48 -31.98
C HIS A 132 -8.67 -16.03 -31.48
N THR A 133 -9.38 -15.61 -30.43
CA THR A 133 -9.20 -14.29 -29.82
C THR A 133 -8.83 -14.40 -28.34
N VAL A 134 -7.83 -13.61 -27.93
CA VAL A 134 -7.42 -13.45 -26.54
C VAL A 134 -7.94 -12.10 -26.09
N ASN A 135 -8.96 -12.10 -25.25
CA ASN A 135 -9.57 -10.88 -24.71
C ASN A 135 -9.07 -10.58 -23.29
N ASP A 136 -8.73 -11.63 -22.55
CA ASP A 136 -8.18 -11.54 -21.21
C ASP A 136 -7.00 -12.51 -21.00
N VAL A 137 -6.21 -12.30 -19.94
CA VAL A 137 -5.14 -13.22 -19.55
C VAL A 137 -5.66 -14.63 -19.24
N PHE A 138 -6.93 -14.76 -18.82
CA PHE A 138 -7.57 -16.06 -18.54
C PHE A 138 -7.89 -16.88 -19.78
N ASP A 139 -7.80 -16.28 -20.99
CA ASP A 139 -7.93 -17.02 -22.25
C ASP A 139 -6.67 -17.84 -22.59
N GLY A 140 -5.55 -17.59 -21.91
CA GLY A 140 -4.32 -18.32 -22.12
C GLY A 140 -4.47 -19.81 -21.81
N SER A 141 -3.90 -20.67 -22.66
CA SER A 141 -3.95 -22.14 -22.50
C SER A 141 -3.47 -22.62 -21.14
N HIS A 142 -2.46 -21.96 -20.56
CA HIS A 142 -1.96 -22.24 -19.21
C HIS A 142 -2.98 -21.86 -18.13
N TYR A 143 -3.59 -20.67 -18.20
CA TYR A 143 -4.61 -20.27 -17.21
C TYR A 143 -5.86 -21.15 -17.26
N ARG A 144 -6.18 -21.71 -18.42
CA ARG A 144 -7.26 -22.70 -18.58
C ARG A 144 -6.95 -24.06 -17.96
N SER A 145 -5.66 -24.41 -17.80
CA SER A 145 -5.27 -25.68 -17.17
C SER A 145 -5.12 -25.57 -15.66
N LEU A 146 -4.99 -24.37 -15.11
CA LEU A 146 -5.01 -24.10 -13.67
C LEU A 146 -6.46 -24.20 -13.17
N ARG A 147 -6.78 -25.34 -12.54
CA ARG A 147 -8.06 -25.59 -11.86
C ARG A 147 -8.22 -24.71 -10.62
#